data_AF-A0A355BCV4-F1
#
_entry.id   AF-A0A355BCV4-F1
#
_cell.length_a   1.000
_cell.length_b   1.000
_cell.length_c   1.000
_cell.angle_alpha   90.00
_cell.angle_beta   90.00
_cell.angle_gamma   90.00
#
_symmetry.space_group_name_H-M   'P 1'
#
loop_
_entity.id
_entity.type
_entity.pdbx_description
1 polymer ?
#
loop_
_entity_poly.entity_id
_entity_poly.type
_entity_poly.pdbx_seq_one_letter_code
_entity_poly.pdbx_strand_id
1 'polypeptide(L)' 'MNREILKSKINVVEARIQQIKNSELFTNEQKEILIQANEKELHSLETECAKNIEVINPIIL' A
#
# COMPACT_ATOMS: atom_id res chain seq x y z
N MET A 1 -4.26 -14.35 5.12
CA MET A 1 -4.70 -13.06 5.71
C MET A 1 -6.10 -12.74 5.17
N ASN A 2 -7.04 -12.24 5.97
CA ASN A 2 -8.39 -11.92 5.48
C ASN A 2 -8.33 -10.70 4.54
N ARG A 3 -9.08 -10.71 3.43
CA ARG A 3 -9.16 -9.62 2.44
C ARG A 3 -9.46 -8.27 3.08
N GLU A 4 -10.34 -8.23 4.07
CA GLU A 4 -10.68 -6.99 4.78
C GLU A 4 -9.52 -6.45 5.62
N ILE A 5 -8.71 -7.34 6.20
CA ILE A 5 -7.46 -6.94 6.89
C ILE A 5 -6.47 -6.36 5.88
N LEU A 6 -6.37 -6.96 4.69
CA LEU A 6 -5.45 -6.50 3.65
C LEU A 6 -5.82 -5.11 3.11
N LYS A 7 -7.11 -4.89 2.81
CA LYS A 7 -7.63 -3.56 2.43
C LYS A 7 -7.41 -2.53 3.53
N SER A 8 -7.64 -2.89 4.79
CA SER A 8 -7.38 -1.99 5.90
C SER A 8 -5.91 -1.58 5.98
N LYS A 9 -4.97 -2.50 5.71
CA LYS A 9 -3.53 -2.19 5.66
C LYS A 9 -3.19 -1.24 4.51
N ILE A 10 -3.73 -1.50 3.32
CA ILE A 10 -3.57 -0.63 2.14
C ILE A 10 -4.00 0.81 2.49
N ASN A 11 -5.22 0.98 3.02
CA ASN A 11 -5.75 2.30 3.40
C ASN A 11 -4.86 3.03 4.43
N VAL A 12 -4.28 2.29 5.38
CA VAL A 12 -3.37 2.86 6.39
C VAL A 12 -2.09 3.36 5.75
N VAL A 13 -1.51 2.61 4.81
CA VAL A 13 -0.29 3.01 4.11
C VAL A 13 -0.55 4.22 3.20
N GLU A 14 -1.67 4.23 2.48
CA GLU A 14 -2.10 5.38 1.67
C GLU A 14 -2.28 6.65 2.51
N ALA A 15 -2.96 6.53 3.66
CA ALA A 15 -3.15 7.65 4.59
C ALA A 15 -1.81 8.17 5.11
N ARG A 16 -0.86 7.28 5.42
CA ARG A 16 0.49 7.67 5.87
C ARG A 16 1.26 8.40 4.77
N ILE A 17 1.17 7.96 3.52
CA ILE A 17 1.78 8.67 2.38
C ILE A 17 1.23 10.09 2.28
N GLN A 18 -0.10 10.26 2.40
CA GLN A 18 -0.72 11.59 2.37
C GLN A 18 -0.29 12.47 3.55
N GLN A 19 -0.17 11.90 4.75
CA GLN A 19 0.35 12.62 5.91
C GLN A 19 1.78 13.10 5.70
N ILE A 20 2.66 12.27 5.12
CA ILE A 20 4.05 12.66 4.83
C ILE A 20 4.09 13.77 3.78
N LYS A 21 3.30 13.66 2.70
CA LYS A 21 3.21 14.67 1.64
C LYS A 21 2.82 16.04 2.21
N ASN A 22 1.82 16.06 3.07
CA ASN A 22 1.25 17.28 3.66
C ASN A 22 1.99 17.78 4.91
N SER A 23 2.94 17.00 5.44
CA SER A 23 3.68 17.39 6.66
C SER A 23 4.67 18.52 6.38
N GLU A 24 4.75 19.49 7.28
CA GLU A 24 5.80 20.52 7.26
C GLU A 24 7.05 20.09 8.03
N LEU A 25 7.02 18.92 8.68
CA LEU A 25 8.11 18.43 9.55
C LEU A 25 9.31 17.84 8.79
N PHE A 26 9.17 17.63 7.48
CA PHE A 26 10.17 16.97 6.65
C PHE A 26 10.58 17.86 5.48
N THR A 27 11.87 17.85 5.14
CA THR A 27 12.33 18.42 3.89
C THR A 27 11.79 17.62 2.69
N ASN A 28 11.79 18.22 1.49
CA ASN A 28 11.31 17.52 0.30
C ASN A 28 12.07 16.22 0.02
N GLU A 29 13.39 16.21 0.23
CA GLU A 29 14.23 15.02 0.06
C GLU A 29 13.88 13.92 1.09
N GLN A 30 13.65 14.30 2.35
CA GLN A 30 13.19 13.36 3.38
C GLN A 30 11.80 12.80 3.07
N LYS A 31 10.88 13.64 2.57
CA LYS A 31 9.55 13.20 2.14
C LYS A 31 9.66 12.17 1.03
N GLU A 32 10.51 12.40 0.03
CA GLU A 32 10.68 11.49 -1.10
C GLU A 32 11.15 10.10 -0.63
N ILE A 33 12.17 10.05 0.24
CA ILE A 33 12.69 8.78 0.79
C ILE A 33 11.59 8.04 1.57
N LEU A 34 10.86 8.75 2.43
CA LEU A 34 9.80 8.16 3.25
C LEU A 34 8.61 7.69 2.38
N ILE A 35 8.22 8.47 1.37
CA ILE A 35 7.15 8.10 0.45
C ILE A 35 7.55 6.86 -0.35
N GLN A 36 8.75 6.82 -0.93
CA GLN A 36 9.23 5.65 -1.68
C GLN A 36 9.23 4.36 -0.84
N ALA A 37 9.60 4.44 0.44
CA ALA A 37 9.54 3.29 1.34
C ALA A 37 8.10 2.79 1.53
N ASN A 38 7.14 3.71 1.72
CA ASN A 38 5.72 3.36 1.88
C ASN A 38 5.08 2.89 0.56
N GLU A 39 5.49 3.44 -0.59
CA GLU A 39 5.00 2.98 -1.90
C GLU A 39 5.44 1.55 -2.21
N LYS A 40 6.64 1.14 -1.79
CA LYS A 40 7.08 -0.27 -1.87
C LYS A 40 6.23 -1.20 -1.00
N GLU A 41 5.88 -0.76 0.20
CA GLU A 41 4.98 -1.50 1.10
C GLU A 41 3.57 -1.61 0.47
N LEU A 42 3.03 -0.50 -0.04
CA LEU A 42 1.74 -0.44 -0.70
C LEU A 42 1.68 -1.42 -1.88
N HIS A 43 2.68 -1.38 -2.77
CA HIS A 43 2.74 -2.25 -3.93
C HIS A 43 2.78 -3.75 -3.56
N SER A 44 3.48 -4.07 -2.47
CA SER A 44 3.53 -5.45 -1.95
C SER A 44 2.16 -5.92 -1.46
N LEU A 45 1.43 -5.06 -0.73
CA LEU A 45 0.08 -5.34 -0.24
C LEU A 45 -0.94 -5.45 -1.39
N GLU A 46 -0.85 -4.58 -2.40
CA GLU A 46 -1.69 -4.64 -3.60
C GLU A 46 -1.46 -5.93 -4.39
N THR A 47 -0.20 -6.35 -4.53
CA THR A 47 0.16 -7.61 -5.17
C THR A 47 -0.41 -8.82 -4.41
N GLU A 48 -0.34 -8.81 -3.07
CA GLU A 48 -0.99 -9.84 -2.24
C GLU A 48 -2.52 -9.82 -2.40
N CYS A 49 -3.11 -8.64 -2.56
CA CYS A 49 -4.55 -8.48 -2.78
C CYS A 49 -4.96 -9.09 -4.12
N ALA A 50 -4.19 -8.83 -5.18
CA ALA A 50 -4.41 -9.37 -6.51
C ALA A 50 -4.30 -10.91 -6.52
N LYS A 51 -3.29 -11.48 -5.86
CA LYS A 51 -3.14 -12.94 -5.73
C LYS A 51 -4.33 -13.59 -5.04
N ASN A 52 -4.88 -12.95 -4.01
CA ASN A 52 -6.09 -13.45 -3.34
C ASN A 52 -7.34 -13.40 -4.24
N ILE A 53 -7.38 -12.52 -5.25
CA ILE A 53 -8.46 -12.50 -6.26
C ILE A 53 -8.29 -13.66 -7.26
N GLU A 54 -7.07 -13.88 -7.77
CA GLU A 54 -6.79 -14.98 -8.72
C GLU A 54 -7.07 -16.37 -8.11
N VAL A 55 -6.79 -16.57 -6.83
CA VAL A 55 -7.06 -17.85 -6.15
C VAL A 55 -8.56 -18.13 -6.02
N ILE A 56 -9.41 -17.10 -5.93
CA ILE A 56 -10.88 -17.25 -5.82
C ILE A 56 -11.52 -17.42 -7.20
N ASN A 57 -10.85 -16.97 -8.25
CA ASN A 57 -11.32 -17.07 -9.63
C ASN A 57 -10.30 -17.88 -10.45
N PRO A 58 -10.16 -19.20 -10.23
CA PRO A 58 -9.40 -20.03 -11.15
C PRO A 58 -10.13 -19.91 -12.49
N ILE A 59 -9.49 -19.26 -13.45
CA ILE A 59 -9.96 -19.25 -14.83
C ILE A 59 -10.05 -20.73 -15.23
N ILE A 60 -11.27 -21.26 -15.25
CA ILE A 60 -11.58 -22.51 -15.90
C ILE A 60 -11.44 -22.20 -17.39
N LEU A 61 -10.24 -22.48 -17.91
CA LEU A 61 -9.95 -22.55 -19.35
C LEU A 61 -10.64 -23.77 -19.95
#